data_AF-A0A842SNQ6-F1
#
_entry.id   AF-A0A842SNQ6-F1
#
_cell.length_a   1.000
_cell.length_b   1.000
_cell.length_c   1.000
_cell.angle_alpha   90.00
_cell.angle_beta   90.00
_cell.angle_gamma   90.00
#
_symmetry.space_group_name_H-M   'P 1'
#
loop_
_entity.id
_entity.type
_entity.pdbx_description
1 polymer ?
#
loop_
_entity_poly.entity_id
_entity_poly.type
_entity_poly.pdbx_seq_one_letter_code
_entity_poly.pdbx_strand_id
1 'polypeptide(L)'
;MARRAQLGIQFNWLFVLIIGAIILAFFITLINNQQEKAGAEEATDLVESLDTVFTVINTEPDTYDAFPIPDAEVEFTCEPGLSQYYIQGAGPIDTTYDPIFTPDVLRGDTIMSWTMTWGIPFEVAVLTFLANDRTLFVFASDEQDGFVKAMADELPEQFPRQTTSVSNIGGALLERGYSRYVVITDKAVKSMVPTELWDVTYVRHINPLGNGIDSYGQIKFYDASTREVTEPYFTEALAWGAVFAQDADAYRCAANKTLIHLQVISTILERRARAIAQELGALSFCYDNFLLVADSFQDFADDPSFDKARTFHSHRQTIENYQKISLRGYRCPDLY
;
A
#
# COMPACT_ATOMS: atom_id res chain seq x y z
N MET A 1 -38.38 -72.79 25.02
CA MET A 1 -36.98 -72.49 24.63
C MET A 1 -36.82 -71.70 23.32
N ALA A 2 -37.89 -71.11 22.74
CA ALA A 2 -37.81 -70.39 21.45
C ALA A 2 -37.72 -68.85 21.55
N ARG A 3 -37.98 -68.24 22.73
CA ARG A 3 -37.92 -66.77 22.91
C ARG A 3 -36.52 -66.17 23.05
N ARG A 4 -35.47 -66.98 23.26
CA ARG A 4 -34.07 -66.50 23.37
C ARG A 4 -33.39 -66.31 22.00
N ALA A 5 -33.83 -67.02 20.97
CA ALA A 5 -33.24 -66.92 19.62
C ALA A 5 -33.65 -65.63 18.89
N GLN A 6 -34.85 -65.11 19.15
CA GLN A 6 -35.39 -63.92 18.49
C GLN A 6 -34.77 -62.62 19.02
N LEU A 7 -34.30 -62.61 20.27
CA LEU A 7 -33.57 -61.47 20.87
C LEU A 7 -32.16 -61.31 20.28
N GLY A 8 -31.50 -62.39 19.88
CA GLY A 8 -30.13 -62.33 19.32
C GLY A 8 -30.04 -61.58 17.99
N ILE A 9 -31.08 -61.67 17.15
CA ILE A 9 -31.11 -60.99 15.86
C ILE A 9 -31.21 -59.47 16.03
N GLN A 10 -31.99 -58.99 17.00
CA GLN A 10 -32.12 -57.55 17.29
C GLN A 10 -30.82 -56.96 17.87
N PHE A 11 -30.09 -57.73 18.69
CA PHE A 11 -28.79 -57.30 19.22
C PHE A 11 -27.72 -57.13 18.14
N ASN A 12 -27.69 -57.99 17.11
CA ASN A 12 -26.75 -57.85 16.00
C ASN A 12 -26.99 -56.56 15.20
N TRP A 13 -28.25 -56.20 14.92
CA TRP A 13 -28.55 -54.96 14.20
C TRP A 13 -28.22 -53.71 15.02
N LEU A 14 -28.45 -53.75 16.34
CA LEU A 14 -28.03 -52.67 17.24
C LEU A 14 -26.51 -52.50 17.23
N PHE A 15 -25.76 -53.60 17.28
CA PHE A 15 -24.30 -53.59 17.23
C PHE A 15 -23.77 -53.03 15.90
N VAL A 16 -24.36 -53.43 14.77
CA VAL A 16 -24.01 -52.90 13.44
C VAL A 16 -24.28 -51.39 13.36
N LEU A 17 -25.40 -50.90 13.92
CA LEU A 17 -25.70 -49.46 13.97
C LEU A 17 -24.70 -48.69 14.82
N ILE A 18 -24.31 -49.22 15.99
CA ILE A 18 -23.33 -48.57 16.88
C ILE A 18 -21.96 -48.49 16.18
N ILE A 19 -21.49 -49.59 15.57
CA ILE A 19 -20.23 -49.59 14.83
C ILE A 19 -20.29 -48.61 13.66
N GLY A 20 -21.41 -48.61 12.91
CA GLY A 20 -21.63 -47.67 11.81
C GLY A 20 -21.55 -46.21 12.27
N ALA A 21 -22.16 -45.88 13.40
CA ALA A 21 -22.11 -44.54 13.99
C ALA A 21 -20.69 -44.15 14.44
N ILE A 22 -19.93 -45.07 15.03
CA ILE A 22 -18.54 -44.82 15.44
C ILE A 22 -17.64 -44.57 14.23
N ILE A 23 -17.76 -45.40 13.19
CA ILE A 23 -16.99 -45.24 11.94
C ILE A 23 -17.35 -43.92 11.27
N LEU A 24 -18.64 -43.57 11.22
CA LEU A 24 -19.10 -42.31 10.62
C LEU A 24 -18.59 -41.09 11.40
N ALA A 25 -18.62 -41.13 12.75
CA ALA A 25 -18.05 -40.08 13.59
C ALA A 25 -16.53 -39.94 13.42
N PHE A 26 -15.82 -41.05 13.22
CA PHE A 26 -14.39 -41.04 12.90
C PHE A 26 -14.13 -40.34 11.56
N PHE A 27 -14.87 -40.68 10.50
CA PHE A 27 -14.71 -40.02 9.20
C PHE A 27 -15.06 -38.54 9.23
N ILE A 28 -16.10 -38.12 9.96
CA ILE A 28 -16.43 -36.70 10.13
C ILE A 28 -15.25 -35.96 10.77
N THR A 29 -14.69 -36.50 11.86
CA THR A 29 -13.53 -35.90 12.53
C THR A 29 -12.32 -35.83 11.61
N LEU A 30 -12.07 -36.90 10.83
CA LEU A 30 -10.95 -36.96 9.90
C LEU A 30 -11.10 -35.97 8.75
N ILE A 31 -12.32 -35.81 8.20
CA ILE A 31 -12.62 -34.85 7.14
C ILE A 31 -12.43 -33.42 7.65
N ASN A 32 -12.95 -33.10 8.84
CA ASN A 32 -12.79 -31.77 9.43
C ASN A 32 -11.31 -31.44 9.67
N ASN A 33 -10.53 -32.39 10.20
CA ASN A 33 -9.09 -32.22 10.40
C ASN A 33 -8.30 -32.12 9.09
N GLN A 34 -8.74 -32.77 8.01
CA GLN A 34 -8.11 -32.63 6.70
C GLN A 34 -8.44 -31.29 6.06
N GLN A 35 -9.67 -30.79 6.19
CA GLN A 35 -10.05 -29.46 5.70
C GLN A 35 -9.25 -28.35 6.40
N GLU A 36 -9.09 -28.43 7.72
CA GLU A 36 -8.30 -27.45 8.48
C GLU A 36 -6.83 -27.43 8.04
N LYS A 37 -6.24 -28.60 7.78
CA LYS A 37 -4.85 -28.71 7.29
C LYS A 37 -4.68 -28.23 5.86
N ALA A 38 -5.63 -28.54 4.98
CA ALA A 38 -5.59 -28.08 3.59
C ALA A 38 -5.66 -26.55 3.51
N GLY A 39 -6.53 -25.92 4.32
CA GLY A 39 -6.59 -24.45 4.39
C GLY A 39 -5.32 -23.82 4.95
N ALA A 40 -4.67 -24.45 5.94
CA ALA A 40 -3.41 -23.96 6.50
C ALA A 40 -2.21 -24.08 5.53
N GLU A 41 -2.17 -25.15 4.73
CA GLU A 41 -1.14 -25.35 3.68
C GLU A 41 -1.30 -24.30 2.57
N GLU A 42 -2.53 -24.10 2.09
CA GLU A 42 -2.87 -23.08 1.09
C GLU A 42 -2.56 -21.65 1.56
N ALA A 43 -2.86 -21.34 2.83
CA ALA A 43 -2.49 -20.06 3.43
C ALA A 43 -0.96 -19.87 3.54
N THR A 44 -0.22 -20.95 3.78
CA THR A 44 1.26 -20.91 3.85
C THR A 44 1.87 -20.67 2.47
N ASP A 45 1.38 -21.36 1.43
CA ASP A 45 1.80 -21.15 0.05
C ASP A 45 1.51 -19.72 -0.43
N LEU A 46 0.36 -19.16 -0.02
CA LEU A 46 0.02 -17.75 -0.31
C LEU A 46 0.96 -16.77 0.40
N VAL A 47 1.29 -17.04 1.66
CA VAL A 47 2.29 -16.27 2.42
C VAL A 47 3.65 -16.29 1.73
N GLU A 48 4.14 -17.48 1.33
CA GLU A 48 5.44 -17.61 0.66
C GLU A 48 5.44 -16.90 -0.70
N SER A 49 4.31 -16.96 -1.42
CA SER A 49 4.12 -16.25 -2.68
C SER A 49 4.14 -14.74 -2.46
N LEU A 50 3.45 -14.23 -1.45
CA LEU A 50 3.46 -12.81 -1.09
C LEU A 50 4.83 -12.33 -0.63
N ASP A 51 5.53 -13.09 0.19
CA ASP A 51 6.89 -12.75 0.64
C ASP A 51 7.88 -12.71 -0.52
N THR A 52 7.77 -13.67 -1.45
CA THR A 52 8.54 -13.68 -2.70
C THR A 52 8.20 -12.46 -3.55
N VAL A 53 6.91 -12.15 -3.71
CA VAL A 53 6.44 -10.99 -4.48
C VAL A 53 6.98 -9.70 -3.85
N PHE A 54 6.85 -9.50 -2.54
CA PHE A 54 7.40 -8.32 -1.86
C PHE A 54 8.92 -8.24 -1.95
N THR A 55 9.63 -9.37 -1.89
CA THR A 55 11.08 -9.40 -2.06
C THR A 55 11.50 -9.01 -3.48
N VAL A 56 10.83 -9.55 -4.52
CA VAL A 56 11.11 -9.24 -5.92
C VAL A 56 10.79 -7.78 -6.23
N ILE A 57 9.61 -7.34 -5.79
CA ILE A 57 9.13 -5.96 -5.93
C ILE A 57 10.11 -4.95 -5.30
N ASN A 58 10.64 -5.25 -4.12
CA ASN A 58 11.61 -4.37 -3.46
C ASN A 58 12.96 -4.31 -4.18
N THR A 59 13.23 -5.21 -5.13
CA THR A 59 14.48 -5.25 -5.91
C THR A 59 14.34 -4.64 -7.31
N GLU A 60 13.12 -4.56 -7.86
CA GLU A 60 12.83 -3.99 -9.17
C GLU A 60 11.75 -2.90 -9.06
N PRO A 61 12.12 -1.62 -8.97
CA PRO A 61 11.15 -0.54 -8.95
C PRO A 61 10.39 -0.41 -10.27
N ASP A 62 9.24 0.25 -10.23
CA ASP A 62 8.36 0.50 -11.38
C ASP A 62 7.85 -0.80 -12.04
N THR A 63 7.63 -1.82 -11.22
CA THR A 63 7.12 -3.13 -11.63
C THR A 63 5.65 -3.29 -11.31
N TYR A 64 4.98 -4.06 -12.15
CA TYR A 64 3.59 -4.48 -11.96
C TYR A 64 3.54 -6.00 -11.96
N ASP A 65 2.71 -6.57 -11.10
CA ASP A 65 2.44 -8.00 -11.11
C ASP A 65 0.98 -8.27 -10.75
N ALA A 66 0.48 -9.44 -11.15
CA ALA A 66 -0.86 -9.90 -10.82
C ALA A 66 -0.79 -11.38 -10.46
N PHE A 67 -1.20 -11.71 -9.25
CA PHE A 67 -1.12 -13.08 -8.73
C PHE A 67 -2.48 -13.52 -8.19
N PRO A 68 -2.85 -14.79 -8.43
CA PRO A 68 -4.14 -15.32 -7.97
C PRO A 68 -4.17 -15.40 -6.44
N ILE A 69 -5.32 -15.10 -5.84
CA ILE A 69 -5.59 -15.41 -4.44
C ILE A 69 -6.54 -16.61 -4.40
N PRO A 70 -6.16 -17.74 -3.80
CA PRO A 70 -7.10 -18.82 -3.54
C PRO A 70 -8.10 -18.39 -2.46
N ASP A 71 -9.37 -18.17 -2.81
CA ASP A 71 -10.56 -17.80 -1.98
C ASP A 71 -10.29 -17.47 -0.50
N ALA A 72 -9.38 -16.52 -0.26
CA ALA A 72 -8.87 -16.13 1.03
C ALA A 72 -8.92 -14.61 1.15
N GLU A 73 -9.11 -14.16 2.38
CA GLU A 73 -9.09 -12.75 2.72
C GLU A 73 -7.71 -12.42 3.31
N VAL A 74 -7.06 -11.40 2.73
CA VAL A 74 -5.81 -10.84 3.26
C VAL A 74 -6.17 -9.55 4.00
N GLU A 75 -6.03 -9.57 5.32
CA GLU A 75 -6.32 -8.43 6.18
C GLU A 75 -5.02 -7.67 6.49
N PHE A 76 -5.01 -6.37 6.26
CA PHE A 76 -3.92 -5.47 6.59
C PHE A 76 -4.28 -4.66 7.82
N THR A 77 -3.33 -4.53 8.73
CA THR A 77 -3.45 -3.67 9.91
C THR A 77 -2.28 -2.72 9.96
N CYS A 78 -2.57 -1.44 10.21
CA CYS A 78 -1.56 -0.41 10.33
C CYS A 78 -1.86 0.49 11.53
N GLU A 79 -1.19 0.21 12.64
CA GLU A 79 -1.24 0.97 13.89
C GLU A 79 0.15 1.54 14.22
N PRO A 80 0.24 2.61 15.03
CA PRO A 80 1.54 3.14 15.47
C PRO A 80 2.41 2.07 16.15
N GLY A 81 3.49 1.67 15.48
CA GLY A 81 4.44 0.66 15.99
C GLY A 81 4.02 -0.79 15.77
N LEU A 82 2.90 -1.04 15.09
CA LEU A 82 2.48 -2.38 14.67
C LEU A 82 1.85 -2.28 13.28
N SER A 83 2.54 -2.81 12.27
CA SER A 83 1.91 -3.05 10.98
C SER A 83 2.18 -4.46 10.52
N GLN A 84 1.11 -5.13 10.12
CA GLN A 84 1.14 -6.54 9.76
C GLN A 84 0.04 -6.84 8.76
N TYR A 85 0.18 -7.94 8.04
CA TYR A 85 -0.94 -8.56 7.34
C TYR A 85 -1.21 -9.96 7.88
N TYR A 86 -2.45 -10.40 7.70
CA TYR A 86 -2.96 -11.68 8.16
C TYR A 86 -3.72 -12.36 7.04
N ILE A 87 -3.44 -13.66 6.86
CA ILE A 87 -4.20 -14.55 6.00
C ILE A 87 -4.81 -15.60 6.90
N GLN A 88 -6.10 -15.90 6.71
CA GLN A 88 -6.78 -16.92 7.50
C GLN A 88 -6.03 -18.25 7.44
N GLY A 89 -5.63 -18.78 8.60
CA GLY A 89 -4.86 -20.03 8.70
C GLY A 89 -3.33 -19.85 8.72
N ALA A 90 -2.82 -18.66 8.37
CA ALA A 90 -1.43 -18.28 8.58
C ALA A 90 -1.25 -17.49 9.90
N GLY A 91 0.00 -17.30 10.33
CA GLY A 91 0.34 -16.35 11.39
C GLY A 91 0.39 -14.90 10.87
N PRO A 92 0.37 -13.89 11.75
CA PRO A 92 0.57 -12.50 11.33
C PRO A 92 1.98 -12.30 10.77
N ILE A 93 2.10 -11.53 9.70
CA ILE A 93 3.38 -11.21 9.05
C ILE A 93 3.69 -9.74 9.29
N ASP A 94 4.84 -9.48 9.90
CA ASP A 94 5.31 -8.13 10.23
C ASP A 94 5.66 -7.36 8.95
N THR A 95 5.10 -6.17 8.81
CA THR A 95 5.38 -5.21 7.74
C THR A 95 5.67 -3.82 8.31
N THR A 96 6.18 -3.75 9.54
CA THR A 96 6.38 -2.50 10.29
C THR A 96 7.18 -1.45 9.52
N TYR A 97 8.09 -1.87 8.64
CA TYR A 97 8.93 -0.97 7.83
C TYR A 97 8.52 -0.90 6.36
N ASP A 98 7.59 -1.73 5.89
CA ASP A 98 7.23 -1.78 4.47
C ASP A 98 6.12 -0.76 4.13
N PRO A 99 6.38 0.22 3.26
CA PRO A 99 5.40 1.23 2.86
C PRO A 99 4.39 0.66 1.86
N ILE A 100 3.48 -0.17 2.37
CA ILE A 100 2.41 -0.83 1.62
C ILE A 100 1.13 0.01 1.72
N PHE A 101 0.61 0.44 0.58
CA PHE A 101 -0.65 1.18 0.44
C PHE A 101 -1.71 0.24 -0.15
N THR A 102 -2.74 -0.04 0.63
CA THR A 102 -3.76 -1.04 0.30
C THR A 102 -5.06 -0.76 1.05
N PRO A 103 -6.21 -1.29 0.59
CA PRO A 103 -7.38 -1.48 1.43
C PRO A 103 -7.08 -2.39 2.63
N ASP A 104 -7.85 -2.25 3.72
CA ASP A 104 -7.71 -3.08 4.93
C ASP A 104 -7.97 -4.57 4.66
N VAL A 105 -8.78 -4.88 3.65
CA VAL A 105 -9.10 -6.25 3.27
C VAL A 105 -8.99 -6.39 1.75
N LEU A 106 -8.12 -7.28 1.31
CA LEU A 106 -8.08 -7.75 -0.07
C LEU A 106 -8.86 -9.06 -0.17
N ARG A 107 -9.93 -9.02 -0.96
CA ARG A 107 -10.73 -10.19 -1.32
C ARG A 107 -11.02 -10.16 -2.81
N GLY A 108 -10.79 -11.27 -3.48
CA GLY A 108 -10.98 -11.37 -4.92
C GLY A 108 -10.33 -12.63 -5.45
N ASP A 109 -10.25 -12.72 -6.77
CA ASP A 109 -9.63 -13.87 -7.42
C ASP A 109 -8.16 -13.55 -7.73
N THR A 110 -7.76 -12.28 -7.71
CA THR A 110 -6.41 -11.79 -8.05
C THR A 110 -6.06 -10.55 -7.24
N ILE A 111 -4.84 -10.51 -6.68
CA ILE A 111 -4.19 -9.28 -6.21
C ILE A 111 -3.34 -8.75 -7.34
N MET A 112 -3.47 -7.45 -7.58
CA MET A 112 -2.59 -6.69 -8.45
C MET A 112 -1.67 -5.85 -7.57
N SER A 113 -0.39 -5.90 -7.87
CA SER A 113 0.63 -5.07 -7.25
C SER A 113 1.21 -4.10 -8.27
N TRP A 114 1.54 -2.90 -7.80
CA TRP A 114 2.29 -1.92 -8.56
C TRP A 114 3.26 -1.23 -7.62
N THR A 115 4.46 -0.91 -8.11
CA THR A 115 5.46 -0.20 -7.33
C THR A 115 5.95 1.05 -8.00
N MET A 116 6.39 1.99 -7.15
CA MET A 116 7.03 3.21 -7.60
C MET A 116 8.18 3.55 -6.66
N THR A 117 9.28 4.01 -7.25
CA THR A 117 10.35 4.61 -6.46
C THR A 117 9.89 5.93 -5.87
N TRP A 118 10.04 6.10 -4.56
CA TRP A 118 9.88 7.37 -3.89
C TRP A 118 11.23 7.92 -3.46
N GLY A 119 11.44 9.20 -3.73
CA GLY A 119 12.70 9.84 -3.44
C GLY A 119 12.61 11.35 -3.40
N ILE A 120 13.21 11.93 -2.36
CA ILE A 120 13.38 13.37 -2.18
C ILE A 120 14.68 13.57 -1.41
N PRO A 121 15.74 14.21 -1.95
CA PRO A 121 16.04 14.40 -3.37
C PRO A 121 16.64 13.17 -4.08
N PHE A 122 16.98 12.11 -3.34
CA PHE A 122 17.49 10.83 -3.84
C PHE A 122 16.45 9.74 -3.61
N GLU A 123 16.65 8.58 -4.24
CA GLU A 123 15.81 7.39 -4.02
C GLU A 123 15.90 6.94 -2.56
N VAL A 124 14.74 6.74 -1.93
CA VAL A 124 14.64 6.46 -0.50
C VAL A 124 13.96 5.12 -0.23
N ALA A 125 12.86 4.87 -0.92
CA ALA A 125 12.04 3.69 -0.71
C ALA A 125 11.32 3.31 -1.99
N VAL A 126 10.97 2.03 -2.12
CA VAL A 126 10.00 1.56 -3.11
C VAL A 126 8.66 1.51 -2.40
N LEU A 127 7.65 2.20 -2.94
CA LEU A 127 6.28 2.14 -2.43
C LEU A 127 5.54 1.00 -3.11
N THR A 128 4.77 0.24 -2.35
CA THR A 128 3.99 -0.89 -2.88
C THR A 128 2.51 -0.57 -2.81
N PHE A 129 1.83 -0.65 -3.94
CA PHE A 129 0.39 -0.43 -4.08
C PHE A 129 -0.29 -1.77 -4.34
N LEU A 130 -1.28 -2.14 -3.53
CA LEU A 130 -2.04 -3.37 -3.70
C LEU A 130 -3.52 -3.08 -3.89
N ALA A 131 -4.13 -3.77 -4.85
CA ALA A 131 -5.58 -3.81 -5.03
C ALA A 131 -6.02 -5.20 -5.50
N ASN A 132 -7.33 -5.42 -5.56
CA ASN A 132 -7.91 -6.64 -6.12
C ASN A 132 -8.70 -6.34 -7.40
N ASP A 133 -8.97 -7.40 -8.16
CA ASP A 133 -9.77 -7.41 -9.38
C ASP A 133 -11.20 -6.89 -9.20
N ARG A 134 -11.67 -6.77 -7.96
CA ARG A 134 -12.98 -6.25 -7.57
C ARG A 134 -12.97 -4.77 -7.17
N THR A 135 -11.86 -4.06 -7.44
CA THR A 135 -11.71 -2.62 -7.23
C THR A 135 -11.72 -1.87 -8.57
N LEU A 136 -12.63 -0.90 -8.72
CA LEU A 136 -12.67 0.00 -9.88
C LEU A 136 -12.13 1.39 -9.53
N PHE A 137 -11.13 1.85 -10.27
CA PHE A 137 -10.59 3.21 -10.18
C PHE A 137 -11.34 4.15 -11.14
N VAL A 138 -11.95 5.20 -10.61
CA VAL A 138 -12.79 6.15 -11.35
C VAL A 138 -12.10 7.50 -11.36
N PHE A 139 -11.52 7.88 -12.49
CA PHE A 139 -10.86 9.16 -12.68
C PHE A 139 -11.87 10.20 -13.17
N ALA A 140 -12.23 11.13 -12.29
CA ALA A 140 -13.27 12.13 -12.54
C ALA A 140 -12.68 13.54 -12.63
N SER A 141 -12.62 14.08 -13.84
CA SER A 141 -12.19 15.46 -14.11
C SER A 141 -12.98 16.04 -15.29
N ASP A 142 -13.20 17.36 -15.26
CA ASP A 142 -13.75 18.10 -16.41
C ASP A 142 -12.64 18.67 -17.32
N GLU A 143 -11.38 18.59 -16.87
CA GLU A 143 -10.22 19.09 -17.61
C GLU A 143 -9.66 18.01 -18.53
N GLN A 144 -9.59 18.31 -19.83
CA GLN A 144 -9.15 17.33 -20.83
C GLN A 144 -7.65 17.00 -20.76
N ASP A 145 -6.83 17.88 -20.18
CA ASP A 145 -5.38 17.73 -20.08
C ASP A 145 -4.87 17.96 -18.63
N GLY A 146 -5.74 17.70 -17.64
CA GLY A 146 -5.42 17.84 -16.21
C GLY A 146 -4.65 16.64 -15.65
N PHE A 147 -4.04 16.81 -14.47
CA PHE A 147 -3.23 15.77 -13.82
C PHE A 147 -4.04 14.50 -13.52
N VAL A 148 -5.34 14.60 -13.25
CA VAL A 148 -6.21 13.42 -13.00
C VAL A 148 -6.24 12.49 -14.21
N LYS A 149 -6.23 13.04 -15.42
CA LYS A 149 -6.15 12.23 -16.64
C LYS A 149 -4.76 11.64 -16.82
N ALA A 150 -3.70 12.39 -16.54
CA ALA A 150 -2.34 11.88 -16.57
C ALA A 150 -2.18 10.67 -15.63
N MET A 151 -2.73 10.74 -14.41
CA MET A 151 -2.79 9.59 -13.50
C MET A 151 -3.57 8.41 -14.09
N ALA A 152 -4.71 8.66 -14.75
CA ALA A 152 -5.50 7.62 -15.39
C ALA A 152 -4.73 6.88 -16.51
N ASP A 153 -3.88 7.62 -17.23
CA ASP A 153 -3.04 7.09 -18.31
C ASP A 153 -1.80 6.34 -17.75
N GLU A 154 -1.29 6.74 -16.59
CA GLU A 154 -0.16 6.11 -15.90
C GLU A 154 -0.54 4.79 -15.21
N LEU A 155 -1.76 4.67 -14.68
CA LEU A 155 -2.20 3.45 -14.00
C LEU A 155 -2.03 2.22 -14.90
N PRO A 156 -1.38 1.13 -14.45
CA PRO A 156 -1.18 -0.06 -15.28
C PRO A 156 -2.50 -0.64 -15.81
N GLU A 157 -2.49 -1.16 -17.05
CA GLU A 157 -3.68 -1.63 -17.78
C GLU A 157 -4.48 -2.74 -17.06
N GLN A 158 -3.83 -3.47 -16.16
CA GLN A 158 -4.42 -4.56 -15.39
C GLN A 158 -5.41 -4.05 -14.34
N PHE A 159 -5.19 -2.84 -13.80
CA PHE A 159 -6.09 -2.26 -12.81
C PHE A 159 -7.36 -1.79 -13.51
N PRO A 160 -8.55 -2.28 -13.10
CA PRO A 160 -9.80 -1.82 -13.68
C PRO A 160 -9.96 -0.32 -13.47
N ARG A 161 -10.09 0.43 -14.57
CA ARG A 161 -10.23 1.88 -14.52
C ARG A 161 -11.27 2.41 -15.50
N GLN A 162 -11.84 3.55 -15.16
CA GLN A 162 -12.66 4.36 -16.06
C GLN A 162 -12.38 5.84 -15.88
N THR A 163 -12.59 6.61 -16.94
CA THR A 163 -12.54 8.07 -16.92
C THR A 163 -13.93 8.65 -17.13
N THR A 164 -14.31 9.67 -16.37
CA THR A 164 -15.62 10.34 -16.48
C THR A 164 -15.53 11.83 -16.18
N SER A 165 -16.56 12.59 -16.55
CA SER A 165 -16.71 13.98 -16.06
C SER A 165 -17.09 13.99 -14.59
N VAL A 166 -16.74 15.06 -13.87
CA VAL A 166 -17.12 15.23 -12.45
C VAL A 166 -18.64 15.16 -12.27
N SER A 167 -19.40 15.75 -13.20
CA SER A 167 -20.87 15.72 -13.17
C SER A 167 -21.50 14.33 -13.37
N ASN A 168 -20.73 13.33 -13.82
CA ASN A 168 -21.22 12.00 -14.15
C ASN A 168 -20.60 10.89 -13.28
N ILE A 169 -20.04 11.24 -12.12
CA ILE A 169 -19.52 10.24 -11.15
C ILE A 169 -20.60 9.22 -10.81
N GLY A 170 -21.81 9.66 -10.46
CA GLY A 170 -22.90 8.75 -10.11
C GLY A 170 -23.29 7.78 -11.22
N GLY A 171 -23.25 8.20 -12.49
CA GLY A 171 -23.48 7.31 -13.63
C GLY A 171 -22.38 6.28 -13.81
N ALA A 172 -21.13 6.69 -13.62
CA ALA A 172 -19.94 5.85 -13.72
C ALA A 172 -19.90 4.77 -12.62
N LEU A 173 -20.41 5.09 -11.42
CA LEU A 173 -20.49 4.14 -10.29
C LEU A 173 -21.62 3.12 -10.41
N LEU A 174 -22.56 3.29 -11.35
CA LEU A 174 -23.67 2.36 -11.56
C LEU A 174 -23.30 1.15 -12.43
N GLU A 175 -22.09 1.11 -13.00
CA GLU A 175 -21.55 -0.10 -13.62
C GLU A 175 -21.40 -1.20 -12.57
N ARG A 176 -22.33 -2.16 -12.59
CA ARG A 176 -22.47 -3.18 -11.54
C ARG A 176 -21.39 -4.26 -11.71
N GLY A 177 -20.69 -4.58 -10.63
CA GLY A 177 -19.80 -5.75 -10.57
C GLY A 177 -18.65 -5.64 -9.57
N TYR A 178 -18.28 -4.42 -9.18
CA TYR A 178 -17.17 -4.17 -8.27
C TYR A 178 -17.65 -4.07 -6.82
N SER A 179 -16.85 -4.59 -5.88
CA SER A 179 -17.09 -4.48 -4.44
C SER A 179 -16.50 -3.21 -3.84
N ARG A 180 -15.63 -2.52 -4.58
CA ARG A 180 -14.98 -1.28 -4.15
C ARG A 180 -14.84 -0.31 -5.33
N TYR A 181 -15.13 0.97 -5.09
CA TYR A 181 -14.89 2.06 -6.02
C TYR A 181 -13.95 3.08 -5.39
N VAL A 182 -12.91 3.47 -6.11
CA VAL A 182 -12.02 4.57 -5.71
C VAL A 182 -12.20 5.71 -6.71
N VAL A 183 -12.74 6.83 -6.27
CA VAL A 183 -12.96 8.01 -7.12
C VAL A 183 -11.81 8.99 -6.91
N ILE A 184 -11.05 9.27 -7.96
CA ILE A 184 -9.95 10.24 -7.99
C ILE A 184 -10.42 11.50 -8.71
N THR A 185 -10.26 12.67 -8.09
CA THR A 185 -10.74 13.92 -8.66
C THR A 185 -9.93 15.15 -8.22
N ASP A 186 -9.99 16.21 -9.01
CA ASP A 186 -9.41 17.53 -8.78
C ASP A 186 -10.42 18.51 -8.12
N LYS A 187 -11.68 18.12 -8.00
CA LYS A 187 -12.76 18.93 -7.42
C LYS A 187 -13.36 18.27 -6.18
N ALA A 188 -13.99 19.07 -5.32
CA ALA A 188 -14.75 18.54 -4.21
C ALA A 188 -16.10 17.98 -4.71
N VAL A 189 -16.32 16.68 -4.55
CA VAL A 189 -17.44 15.95 -5.21
C VAL A 189 -18.35 15.17 -4.25
N LYS A 190 -18.33 15.49 -2.95
CA LYS A 190 -19.10 14.76 -1.93
C LYS A 190 -20.59 14.63 -2.28
N SER A 191 -21.21 15.61 -2.93
CA SER A 191 -22.64 15.53 -3.29
C SER A 191 -22.95 14.71 -4.54
N MET A 192 -21.93 14.15 -5.21
CA MET A 192 -22.07 13.50 -6.54
C MET A 192 -22.02 11.97 -6.48
N VAL A 193 -21.70 11.41 -5.31
CA VAL A 193 -21.75 9.96 -5.05
C VAL A 193 -23.17 9.58 -4.60
N PRO A 194 -23.87 8.64 -5.28
CA PRO A 194 -25.18 8.15 -4.87
C PRO A 194 -25.14 7.62 -3.44
N THR A 195 -26.18 7.92 -2.66
CA THR A 195 -26.17 7.60 -1.23
C THR A 195 -26.03 6.11 -0.95
N GLU A 196 -26.57 5.29 -1.84
CA GLU A 196 -26.59 3.83 -1.76
C GLU A 196 -25.22 3.19 -2.00
N LEU A 197 -24.24 3.95 -2.51
CA LEU A 197 -22.91 3.46 -2.85
C LEU A 197 -21.81 3.95 -1.90
N TRP A 198 -22.15 4.75 -0.88
CA TRP A 198 -21.16 5.28 0.07
C TRP A 198 -20.38 4.21 0.80
N ASP A 199 -21.01 3.09 1.15
CA ASP A 199 -20.38 2.02 1.91
C ASP A 199 -19.23 1.33 1.14
N VAL A 200 -19.22 1.49 -0.19
CA VAL A 200 -18.24 0.88 -1.09
C VAL A 200 -17.44 1.89 -1.90
N THR A 201 -17.68 3.20 -1.72
CA THR A 201 -17.05 4.27 -2.51
C THR A 201 -16.12 5.10 -1.65
N TYR A 202 -14.88 5.24 -2.12
CA TYR A 202 -13.80 5.97 -1.47
C TYR A 202 -13.39 7.13 -2.38
N VAL A 203 -13.59 8.37 -1.94
CA VAL A 203 -13.23 9.54 -2.76
C VAL A 203 -11.90 10.11 -2.31
N ARG A 204 -11.04 10.44 -3.27
CA ARG A 204 -9.76 11.12 -3.13
C ARG A 204 -9.80 12.41 -3.93
N HIS A 205 -9.97 13.53 -3.23
CA HIS A 205 -9.82 14.85 -3.85
C HIS A 205 -8.36 15.28 -3.69
N ILE A 206 -7.62 15.27 -4.79
CA ILE A 206 -6.20 15.61 -4.84
C ILE A 206 -6.07 17.07 -5.27
N ASN A 207 -5.33 17.85 -4.48
CA ASN A 207 -5.09 19.27 -4.73
C ASN A 207 -3.58 19.55 -4.67
N PRO A 208 -2.88 19.50 -5.81
CA PRO A 208 -1.49 19.93 -5.91
C PRO A 208 -1.37 21.44 -5.57
N LEU A 209 -0.39 21.81 -4.75
CA LEU A 209 -0.14 23.22 -4.39
C LEU A 209 0.99 23.85 -5.22
N GLY A 210 1.70 23.05 -6.02
CA GLY A 210 2.70 23.51 -6.98
C GLY A 210 2.34 23.16 -8.43
N ASN A 211 3.36 23.04 -9.28
CA ASN A 211 3.21 22.78 -10.72
C ASN A 211 3.00 21.28 -11.00
N GLY A 212 1.85 20.74 -10.61
CA GLY A 212 1.45 19.36 -10.89
C GLY A 212 1.64 18.41 -9.69
N ILE A 213 1.28 17.15 -9.91
CA ILE A 213 1.20 16.11 -8.88
C ILE A 213 2.56 15.73 -8.28
N ASP A 214 3.65 16.04 -8.97
CA ASP A 214 4.99 15.82 -8.46
C ASP A 214 5.42 16.81 -7.36
N SER A 215 4.61 17.84 -7.14
CA SER A 215 4.84 18.86 -6.12
C SER A 215 4.22 18.49 -4.77
N TYR A 216 4.47 19.33 -3.76
CA TYR A 216 3.72 19.27 -2.51
C TYR A 216 2.23 19.54 -2.76
N GLY A 217 1.37 18.76 -2.13
CA GLY A 217 -0.07 18.98 -2.19
C GLY A 217 -0.82 18.43 -1.00
N GLN A 218 -2.15 18.46 -1.12
CA GLN A 218 -3.08 17.96 -0.12
C GLN A 218 -4.05 16.97 -0.76
N ILE A 219 -4.45 15.96 0.00
CA ILE A 219 -5.44 14.97 -0.40
C ILE A 219 -6.52 14.95 0.66
N LYS A 220 -7.77 15.09 0.21
CA LYS A 220 -8.92 14.92 1.07
C LYS A 220 -9.51 13.54 0.87
N PHE A 221 -9.62 12.82 1.98
CA PHE A 221 -10.28 11.54 2.08
C PHE A 221 -11.73 11.78 2.46
N TYR A 222 -12.64 11.24 1.65
CA TYR A 222 -14.05 11.12 2.03
C TYR A 222 -14.36 9.64 2.20
N ASP A 223 -14.76 9.26 3.40
CA ASP A 223 -15.21 7.91 3.75
C ASP A 223 -16.74 7.82 3.85
N ALA A 224 -17.24 6.58 3.95
CA ALA A 224 -18.67 6.28 4.15
C ALA A 224 -19.26 6.95 5.41
N SER A 225 -18.42 7.20 6.42
CA SER A 225 -18.82 7.86 7.67
C SER A 225 -18.97 9.37 7.54
N THR A 226 -18.77 9.92 6.32
CA THR A 226 -18.79 11.34 5.97
C THR A 226 -17.65 12.16 6.57
N ARG A 227 -16.64 11.52 7.16
CA ARG A 227 -15.47 12.20 7.71
C ARG A 227 -14.64 12.74 6.55
N GLU A 228 -14.33 14.04 6.62
CA GLU A 228 -13.38 14.67 5.72
C GLU A 228 -12.06 14.80 6.49
N VAL A 229 -11.04 14.09 6.03
CA VAL A 229 -9.69 14.17 6.59
C VAL A 229 -8.75 14.64 5.49
N THR A 230 -7.93 15.64 5.78
CA THR A 230 -6.95 16.17 4.83
C THR A 230 -5.56 15.73 5.24
N GLU A 231 -4.85 15.05 4.35
CA GLU A 231 -3.47 14.66 4.55
C GLU A 231 -2.56 15.33 3.50
N PRO A 232 -1.33 15.70 3.87
CA PRO A 232 -0.33 16.14 2.92
C PRO A 232 0.24 14.97 2.11
N TYR A 233 0.79 15.27 0.93
CA TYR A 233 1.65 14.37 0.17
C TYR A 233 2.83 15.12 -0.45
N PHE A 234 3.88 14.37 -0.79
CA PHE A 234 5.05 14.87 -1.51
C PHE A 234 5.34 13.93 -2.67
N THR A 235 5.49 14.47 -3.88
CA THR A 235 5.69 13.72 -5.13
C THR A 235 4.51 12.86 -5.53
N GLU A 236 4.52 12.44 -6.79
CA GLU A 236 3.46 11.62 -7.38
C GLU A 236 3.27 10.27 -6.67
N ALA A 237 4.34 9.61 -6.25
CA ALA A 237 4.25 8.28 -5.65
C ALA A 237 3.45 8.27 -4.32
N LEU A 238 3.53 9.32 -3.49
CA LEU A 238 2.67 9.42 -2.30
C LEU A 238 1.23 9.81 -2.65
N ALA A 239 1.01 10.54 -3.75
CA ALA A 239 -0.35 10.78 -4.23
C ALA A 239 -1.03 9.47 -4.66
N TRP A 240 -0.29 8.59 -5.35
CA TRP A 240 -0.73 7.21 -5.61
C TRP A 240 -0.95 6.41 -4.33
N GLY A 241 -0.09 6.57 -3.32
CA GLY A 241 -0.29 5.95 -2.01
C GLY A 241 -1.66 6.25 -1.40
N ALA A 242 -2.13 7.50 -1.52
CA ALA A 242 -3.47 7.86 -1.05
C ALA A 242 -4.60 7.26 -1.88
N VAL A 243 -4.40 7.05 -3.18
CA VAL A 243 -5.37 6.39 -4.07
C VAL A 243 -5.61 4.94 -3.65
N PHE A 244 -4.55 4.22 -3.30
CA PHE A 244 -4.63 2.81 -2.91
C PHE A 244 -4.93 2.57 -1.44
N ALA A 245 -4.61 3.52 -0.55
CA ALA A 245 -4.91 3.40 0.87
C ALA A 245 -6.42 3.26 1.15
N GLN A 246 -6.76 2.49 2.17
CA GLN A 246 -8.13 2.36 2.67
C GLN A 246 -8.76 3.73 2.98
N ASP A 247 -8.09 4.49 3.85
CA ASP A 247 -8.52 5.77 4.37
C ASP A 247 -7.30 6.65 4.72
N ALA A 248 -7.54 7.77 5.39
CA ALA A 248 -6.50 8.71 5.78
C ALA A 248 -5.53 8.16 6.83
N ASP A 249 -6.00 7.29 7.74
CA ASP A 249 -5.16 6.74 8.80
C ASP A 249 -4.27 5.63 8.23
N ALA A 250 -4.79 4.77 7.35
CA ALA A 250 -4.01 3.81 6.59
C ALA A 250 -2.94 4.49 5.71
N TYR A 251 -3.32 5.57 5.00
CA TYR A 251 -2.38 6.38 4.23
C TYR A 251 -1.28 6.96 5.11
N ARG A 252 -1.65 7.62 6.22
CA ARG A 252 -0.68 8.26 7.12
C ARG A 252 0.28 7.23 7.71
N CYS A 253 -0.22 6.04 8.05
CA CYS A 253 0.60 4.96 8.58
C CYS A 253 1.66 4.50 7.56
N ALA A 254 1.26 4.17 6.33
CA ALA A 254 2.19 3.76 5.27
C ALA A 254 3.17 4.88 4.87
N ALA A 255 2.69 6.13 4.80
CA ALA A 255 3.52 7.28 4.51
C ALA A 255 4.55 7.57 5.64
N ASN A 256 4.18 7.36 6.91
CA ASN A 256 5.13 7.48 8.02
C ASN A 256 6.27 6.45 7.93
N LYS A 257 6.00 5.22 7.47
CA LYS A 257 7.06 4.22 7.22
C LYS A 257 8.05 4.72 6.15
N THR A 258 7.52 5.38 5.12
CA THR A 258 8.32 6.02 4.08
C THR A 258 9.21 7.14 4.66
N LEU A 259 8.70 7.95 5.59
CA LEU A 259 9.48 8.97 6.29
C LEU A 259 10.55 8.38 7.22
N ILE A 260 10.30 7.23 7.84
CA ILE A 260 11.31 6.49 8.62
C ILE A 260 12.47 6.07 7.71
N HIS A 261 12.20 5.59 6.49
CA HIS A 261 13.27 5.28 5.53
C HIS A 261 14.06 6.52 5.16
N LEU A 262 13.39 7.65 4.92
CA LEU A 262 14.07 8.92 4.66
C LEU A 262 14.95 9.34 5.83
N GLN A 263 14.49 9.12 7.07
CA GLN A 263 15.24 9.47 8.29
C GLN A 263 16.55 8.67 8.38
N VAL A 264 16.46 7.36 8.13
CA VAL A 264 17.63 6.47 8.15
C VAL A 264 18.63 6.88 7.08
N ILE A 265 18.18 7.07 5.83
CA ILE A 265 19.07 7.44 4.73
C ILE A 265 19.65 8.84 4.93
N SER A 266 18.85 9.81 5.39
CA SER A 266 19.33 11.16 5.71
C SER A 266 20.40 11.13 6.79
N THR A 267 20.26 10.29 7.82
CA THR A 267 21.29 10.11 8.86
C THR A 267 22.59 9.55 8.27
N ILE A 268 22.51 8.60 7.35
CA ILE A 268 23.70 8.03 6.69
C ILE A 268 24.38 9.08 5.81
N LEU A 269 23.61 9.83 5.02
CA LEU A 269 24.14 10.85 4.11
C LEU A 269 24.68 12.07 4.84
N GLU A 270 24.09 12.45 5.97
CA GLU A 270 24.62 13.47 6.88
C GLU A 270 26.04 13.10 7.33
N ARG A 271 26.23 11.89 7.88
CA ARG A 271 27.53 11.41 8.33
C ARG A 271 28.54 11.35 7.20
N ARG A 272 28.12 10.87 6.03
CA ARG A 272 28.97 10.80 4.83
C ARG A 272 29.40 12.20 4.38
N ALA A 273 28.47 13.16 4.31
CA ALA A 273 28.76 14.53 3.93
C ALA A 273 29.78 15.17 4.87
N ARG A 274 29.61 15.01 6.19
CA ARG A 274 30.56 15.53 7.19
C ARG A 274 31.93 14.87 7.08
N ALA A 275 32.00 13.55 6.85
CA ALA A 275 33.26 12.84 6.68
C ALA A 275 34.02 13.34 5.43
N ILE A 276 33.34 13.48 4.30
CA ILE A 276 33.94 14.03 3.07
C ILE A 276 34.42 15.46 3.28
N ALA A 277 33.62 16.30 3.95
CA ALA A 277 34.03 17.67 4.27
C ALA A 277 35.33 17.67 5.09
N GLN A 278 35.41 16.84 6.13
CA GLN A 278 36.62 16.74 6.97
C GLN A 278 37.86 16.32 6.17
N GLU A 279 37.73 15.37 5.24
CA GLU A 279 38.84 14.92 4.39
C GLU A 279 39.31 15.99 3.40
N LEU A 280 38.38 16.75 2.82
CA LEU A 280 38.70 17.83 1.86
C LEU A 280 39.33 19.05 2.54
N GLY A 281 39.09 19.23 3.84
CA GLY A 281 39.60 20.34 4.66
C GLY A 281 38.87 21.67 4.41
N ALA A 282 38.90 22.56 5.42
CA ALA A 282 38.14 23.81 5.46
C ALA A 282 38.47 24.84 4.37
N LEU A 283 39.56 24.65 3.62
CA LEU A 283 39.96 25.53 2.51
C LEU A 283 39.39 25.09 1.16
N SER A 284 38.73 23.93 1.10
CA SER A 284 38.08 23.44 -0.11
C SER A 284 36.75 24.14 -0.32
N PHE A 285 36.47 24.59 -1.54
CA PHE A 285 35.14 25.08 -1.94
C PHE A 285 34.02 24.04 -1.65
N CYS A 286 34.36 22.75 -1.71
CA CYS A 286 33.40 21.68 -1.44
C CYS A 286 33.02 21.60 0.05
N TYR A 287 33.86 22.09 0.97
CA TYR A 287 33.68 21.95 2.42
C TYR A 287 32.36 22.54 2.91
N ASP A 288 32.15 23.84 2.65
CA ASP A 288 30.95 24.55 3.10
C ASP A 288 29.68 23.97 2.46
N ASN A 289 29.77 23.55 1.20
CA ASN A 289 28.66 22.93 0.49
C ASN A 289 28.25 21.59 1.11
N PHE A 290 29.22 20.73 1.48
CA PHE A 290 28.91 19.48 2.17
C PHE A 290 28.34 19.71 3.57
N LEU A 291 28.79 20.73 4.29
CA LEU A 291 28.21 21.06 5.60
C LEU A 291 26.77 21.57 5.49
N LEU A 292 26.45 22.44 4.52
CA LEU A 292 25.09 22.90 4.29
C LEU A 292 24.13 21.76 3.95
N VAL A 293 24.60 20.80 3.14
CA VAL A 293 23.82 19.59 2.81
C VAL A 293 23.67 18.69 4.04
N ALA A 294 24.74 18.49 4.83
CA ALA A 294 24.69 17.72 6.07
C ALA A 294 23.70 18.32 7.08
N ASP A 295 23.70 19.64 7.26
CA ASP A 295 22.79 20.33 8.17
C ASP A 295 21.33 20.19 7.70
N SER A 296 21.08 20.19 6.38
CA SER A 296 19.74 19.92 5.83
C SER A 296 19.27 18.49 6.10
N PHE A 297 20.17 17.50 6.01
CA PHE A 297 19.85 16.11 6.37
C PHE A 297 19.63 15.93 7.87
N GLN A 298 20.44 16.61 8.70
CA GLN A 298 20.29 16.57 10.15
C GLN A 298 18.95 17.15 10.60
N ASP A 299 18.54 18.31 10.05
CA ASP A 299 17.27 18.95 10.40
C ASP A 299 16.06 18.04 10.14
N PHE A 300 16.10 17.22 9.08
CA PHE A 300 15.08 16.20 8.84
C PHE A 300 15.25 14.98 9.75
N ALA A 301 16.48 14.50 9.95
CA ALA A 301 16.74 13.31 10.76
C ALA A 301 16.30 13.49 12.23
N ASP A 302 16.41 14.70 12.76
CA ASP A 302 16.01 15.04 14.13
C ASP A 302 14.48 15.08 14.33
N ASP A 303 13.71 15.33 13.26
CA ASP A 303 12.24 15.39 13.28
C ASP A 303 11.65 14.91 11.92
N PRO A 304 11.39 13.60 11.75
CA PRO A 304 10.88 13.03 10.50
C PRO A 304 9.37 13.26 10.33
N SER A 305 8.94 14.52 10.35
CA SER A 305 7.55 14.92 10.16
C SER A 305 7.24 15.33 8.73
N PHE A 306 5.96 15.37 8.36
CA PHE A 306 5.53 15.91 7.06
C PHE A 306 5.95 17.38 6.89
N ASP A 307 5.90 18.20 7.95
CA ASP A 307 6.32 19.60 7.86
C ASP A 307 7.83 19.74 7.54
N LYS A 308 8.64 18.86 8.12
CA LYS A 308 10.07 18.78 7.82
C LYS A 308 10.35 18.20 6.45
N ALA A 309 9.64 17.15 6.04
CA ALA A 309 9.69 16.60 4.69
C ALA A 309 9.35 17.66 3.63
N ARG A 310 8.39 18.55 3.90
CA ARG A 310 8.07 19.69 3.03
C ARG A 310 9.25 20.65 2.87
N THR A 311 9.87 21.04 3.99
CA THR A 311 11.02 21.95 3.99
C THR A 311 12.18 21.31 3.24
N PHE A 312 12.44 20.04 3.52
CA PHE A 312 13.44 19.23 2.86
C PHE A 312 13.20 19.10 1.35
N HIS A 313 11.94 18.86 0.93
CA HIS A 313 11.53 18.87 -0.46
C HIS A 313 11.72 20.25 -1.12
N SER A 314 11.45 21.35 -0.42
CA SER A 314 11.71 22.68 -0.96
C SER A 314 13.21 22.94 -1.20
N HIS A 315 14.07 22.29 -0.41
CA HIS A 315 15.52 22.30 -0.59
C HIS A 315 16.00 21.31 -1.67
N ARG A 316 15.14 20.43 -2.20
CA ARG A 316 15.48 19.45 -3.25
C ARG A 316 16.22 20.10 -4.42
N GLN A 317 15.64 21.14 -5.03
CA GLN A 317 16.25 21.82 -6.17
C GLN A 317 17.60 22.43 -5.79
N THR A 318 17.72 22.97 -4.59
CA THR A 318 18.98 23.52 -4.06
C THR A 318 20.02 22.41 -3.93
N ILE A 319 19.68 21.26 -3.33
CA ILE A 319 20.57 20.11 -3.15
C ILE A 319 20.97 19.51 -4.52
N GLU A 320 20.01 19.28 -5.41
CA GLU A 320 20.25 18.77 -6.77
C GLU A 320 21.13 19.73 -7.59
N ASN A 321 20.86 21.04 -7.52
CA ASN A 321 21.64 22.06 -8.22
C ASN A 321 23.06 22.13 -7.65
N TYR A 322 23.24 22.05 -6.32
CA TYR A 322 24.56 22.00 -5.72
C TYR A 322 25.35 20.78 -6.21
N GLN A 323 24.74 19.61 -6.31
CA GLN A 323 25.41 18.43 -6.85
C GLN A 323 25.75 18.56 -8.33
N LYS A 324 24.78 18.91 -9.18
CA LYS A 324 24.96 18.94 -10.64
C LYS A 324 25.88 20.07 -11.10
N ILE A 325 25.77 21.26 -10.51
CA ILE A 325 26.47 22.46 -10.98
C ILE A 325 27.76 22.71 -10.19
N SER A 326 27.70 22.63 -8.86
CA SER A 326 28.81 23.03 -7.98
C SER A 326 29.77 21.88 -7.64
N LEU A 327 29.30 20.65 -7.43
CA LEU A 327 30.19 19.54 -7.09
C LEU A 327 30.85 18.93 -8.34
N ARG A 328 30.07 18.61 -9.39
CA ARG A 328 30.63 18.05 -10.64
C ARG A 328 31.48 19.06 -11.42
N GLY A 329 31.12 20.35 -11.40
CA GLY A 329 31.89 21.41 -12.05
C GLY A 329 33.29 21.61 -11.45
N TYR A 330 33.43 21.38 -10.13
CA TYR A 330 34.68 21.57 -9.39
C TYR A 330 35.37 20.26 -8.98
N ARG A 331 34.93 19.11 -9.51
CA ARG A 331 35.45 17.77 -9.19
C ARG A 331 35.37 17.40 -7.71
N CYS A 332 34.37 17.89 -6.99
CA CYS A 332 34.06 17.41 -5.66
C CYS A 332 33.52 15.96 -5.73
N PRO A 333 33.73 15.12 -4.69
CA PRO A 333 33.18 13.78 -4.64
C PRO A 333 31.64 13.75 -4.71
N ASP A 334 31.07 12.69 -5.29
CA ASP A 334 29.61 12.50 -5.29
C ASP A 334 29.13 11.99 -3.91
N LEU A 335 27.99 12.52 -3.46
CA LEU A 335 27.42 12.20 -2.14
C LEU A 335 26.48 10.99 -2.16
N TYR A 336 25.76 10.81 -3.26
CA TYR A 336 24.87 9.68 -3.52
C TYR A 336 24.83 9.42 -5.04
#